data_AF-A0A1G9YFL7-F1
#
_entry.id   AF-A0A1G9YFL7-F1
#
_cell.length_a   1.000
_cell.length_b   1.000
_cell.length_c   1.000
_cell.angle_alpha   90.00
_cell.angle_beta   90.00
_cell.angle_gamma   90.00
#
_symmetry.space_group_name_H-M   'P 1'
#
loop_
_entity.id
_entity.type
_entity.pdbx_description
1 polymer ?
#
loop_
_entity_poly.entity_id
_entity_poly.type
_entity_poly.pdbx_seq_one_letter_code
_entity_poly.pdbx_strand_id
1 'polypeptide(L)'
;MRAAFGARTALPEPYAGGPAWLCGDVVLKPVFDPSEAAWAAQTLDSLEVDQLRLARPLRSTDGRWVVAGWSATRHIAGQPESRHDEVISVSLRLHAATVELRRPDFLDARKDISAIADRMAWGEADSRLVPDLGGRMFAVLASSRRPTRLRSQLVHGDLFGNVLFAGNAPPGIMDFTPYWRPPEWAAAVIAVDALAWGGADQGLTKRWAHLPEWPQMLLRALLYRLAMHALHPRSSAQTLTGLDRAAHLVLEAL
;
A
#
# COMPACT_ATOMS: atom_id res chain seq x y z
N MET A 1 4.99 -8.36 -25.82
CA MET A 1 4.56 -8.28 -24.40
C MET A 1 3.18 -8.91 -24.19
N ARG A 2 2.05 -8.32 -24.63
CA ARG A 2 0.70 -8.90 -24.47
C ARG A 2 0.59 -10.39 -24.83
N ALA A 3 1.13 -10.78 -25.98
CA ALA A 3 1.16 -12.17 -26.43
C ALA A 3 1.93 -13.13 -25.49
N ALA A 4 2.94 -12.62 -24.76
CA ALA A 4 3.72 -13.42 -23.81
C ALA A 4 2.88 -13.83 -22.59
N PHE A 5 1.83 -13.09 -22.26
CA PHE A 5 0.91 -13.37 -21.16
C PHE A 5 -0.47 -13.84 -21.63
N GLY A 6 -0.55 -14.41 -22.85
CA GLY A 6 -1.80 -14.98 -23.38
C GLY A 6 -2.81 -13.96 -23.94
N ALA A 7 -2.58 -12.65 -23.80
CA ALA A 7 -3.52 -11.60 -24.23
C ALA A 7 -3.27 -11.10 -25.68
N ARG A 8 -3.00 -12.00 -26.64
CA ARG A 8 -2.49 -11.63 -27.98
C ARG A 8 -3.44 -10.71 -28.77
N THR A 9 -4.75 -10.96 -28.70
CA THR A 9 -5.77 -10.27 -29.51
C THR A 9 -6.54 -9.20 -28.75
N ALA A 10 -6.40 -9.13 -27.42
CA ALA A 10 -7.11 -8.17 -26.59
C ALA A 10 -6.53 -6.76 -26.74
N LEU A 11 -7.40 -5.78 -26.95
CA LEU A 11 -7.03 -4.36 -26.94
C LEU A 11 -6.83 -3.88 -25.50
N PRO A 12 -5.75 -3.12 -25.22
CA PRO A 12 -5.47 -2.64 -23.88
C PRO A 12 -6.38 -1.46 -23.51
N GLU A 13 -7.05 -1.56 -22.37
CA GLU A 13 -7.86 -0.50 -21.78
C GLU A 13 -7.23 0.00 -20.48
N PRO A 14 -7.19 1.31 -20.20
CA PRO A 14 -6.70 1.83 -18.92
C PRO A 14 -7.43 1.19 -17.74
N TYR A 15 -6.68 0.76 -16.72
CA TYR A 15 -7.23 0.05 -15.56
C TYR A 15 -6.85 0.72 -14.24
N ALA A 16 -7.82 0.88 -13.34
CA ALA A 16 -7.65 1.35 -11.97
C ALA A 16 -6.90 2.70 -11.80
N GLY A 17 -6.94 3.58 -12.82
CA GLY A 17 -6.38 4.94 -12.75
C GLY A 17 -4.84 5.03 -12.64
N GLY A 18 -4.13 3.89 -12.68
CA GLY A 18 -2.68 3.81 -12.62
C GLY A 18 -2.05 3.46 -13.96
N PRO A 19 -0.72 3.23 -14.00
CA PRO A 19 -0.04 2.72 -15.19
C PRO A 19 -0.35 1.22 -15.36
N ALA A 20 -1.61 0.86 -15.53
CA ALA A 20 -2.08 -0.52 -15.70
C ALA A 20 -3.07 -0.61 -16.86
N TRP A 21 -3.04 -1.74 -17.57
CA TRP A 21 -3.91 -1.97 -18.72
C TRP A 21 -4.60 -3.33 -18.62
N LEU A 22 -5.92 -3.33 -18.72
CA LEU A 22 -6.73 -4.54 -18.84
C LEU A 22 -6.73 -4.99 -20.31
N CYS A 23 -6.39 -6.25 -20.54
CA CYS A 23 -6.37 -6.90 -21.84
C CYS A 23 -7.15 -8.22 -21.72
N GLY A 24 -8.48 -8.16 -21.88
CA GLY A 24 -9.34 -9.32 -21.60
C GLY A 24 -9.42 -9.56 -20.09
N ASP A 25 -8.93 -10.71 -19.62
CA ASP A 25 -8.84 -11.07 -18.20
C ASP A 25 -7.43 -10.86 -17.61
N VAL A 26 -6.52 -10.23 -18.36
CA VAL A 26 -5.13 -9.99 -17.97
C VAL A 26 -4.91 -8.51 -17.67
N VAL A 27 -4.40 -8.20 -16.49
CA VAL A 27 -3.94 -6.86 -16.13
C VAL A 27 -2.43 -6.78 -16.31
N LEU A 28 -1.97 -5.84 -17.13
CA LEU A 28 -0.55 -5.61 -17.44
C LEU A 28 -0.04 -4.36 -16.75
N LYS A 29 1.13 -4.46 -16.10
CA LYS A 29 1.76 -3.36 -15.37
C LYS A 29 3.25 -3.25 -15.70
N PRO A 30 3.79 -2.03 -15.84
CA PRO A 30 5.22 -1.82 -16.01
C PRO A 30 5.92 -2.20 -14.71
N VAL A 31 7.12 -2.75 -14.85
CA VAL A 31 7.97 -3.16 -13.76
C VAL A 31 9.09 -2.15 -13.60
N PHE A 32 9.14 -1.52 -12.44
CA PHE A 32 10.22 -0.60 -12.07
C PHE A 32 11.40 -1.33 -11.43
N ASP A 33 11.12 -2.35 -10.60
CA ASP A 33 12.12 -3.23 -10.01
C ASP A 33 11.79 -4.70 -10.36
N PRO A 34 12.58 -5.35 -11.25
CA PRO A 34 12.37 -6.74 -11.61
C PRO A 34 12.49 -7.74 -10.45
N SER A 35 13.32 -7.45 -9.46
CA SER A 35 13.53 -8.34 -8.29
C SER A 35 12.31 -8.30 -7.38
N GLU A 36 11.80 -7.10 -7.10
CA GLU A 36 10.55 -6.90 -6.35
C GLU A 36 9.37 -7.55 -7.07
N ALA A 37 9.22 -7.31 -8.38
CA ALA A 37 8.10 -7.85 -9.15
C ALA A 37 8.12 -9.39 -9.20
N ALA A 38 9.29 -10.00 -9.42
CA ALA A 38 9.42 -11.45 -9.44
C ALA A 38 9.16 -12.07 -8.05
N TRP A 39 9.68 -11.45 -6.99
CA TRP A 39 9.45 -11.91 -5.62
C TRP A 39 7.97 -11.77 -5.21
N ALA A 40 7.32 -10.65 -5.54
CA ALA A 40 5.91 -10.42 -5.26
C ALA A 40 5.05 -11.44 -6.02
N ALA A 41 5.37 -11.69 -7.29
CA ALA A 41 4.69 -12.69 -8.09
C ALA A 41 4.81 -14.09 -7.48
N GLN A 42 6.02 -14.52 -7.09
CA GLN A 42 6.21 -15.82 -6.46
C GLN A 42 5.48 -15.95 -5.11
N THR A 43 5.48 -14.89 -4.32
CA THR A 43 4.80 -14.85 -3.02
C THR A 43 3.28 -14.96 -3.21
N LEU A 44 2.70 -14.14 -4.07
CA LEU A 44 1.25 -14.13 -4.34
C LEU A 44 0.76 -15.38 -5.08
N ASP A 45 1.61 -16.06 -5.85
CA ASP A 45 1.25 -17.32 -6.53
C ASP A 45 0.93 -18.44 -5.54
N SER A 46 1.63 -18.47 -4.39
CA SER A 46 1.47 -19.50 -3.35
C SER A 46 0.65 -19.06 -2.13
N LEU A 47 0.42 -17.75 -1.95
CA LEU A 47 -0.29 -17.23 -0.79
C LEU A 47 -1.79 -17.57 -0.86
N GLU A 48 -2.29 -18.26 0.15
CA GLU A 48 -3.72 -18.44 0.38
C GLU A 48 -4.15 -17.69 1.62
N VAL A 49 -5.24 -16.95 1.52
CA VAL A 49 -5.83 -16.24 2.65
C VAL A 49 -7.31 -16.53 2.67
N ASP A 50 -7.79 -17.07 3.78
CA ASP A 50 -9.19 -17.41 3.93
C ASP A 50 -10.08 -16.16 3.76
N GLN A 51 -11.21 -16.34 3.08
CA GLN A 51 -12.17 -15.28 2.77
C GLN A 51 -11.57 -14.03 2.10
N LEU A 52 -10.52 -14.19 1.27
CA LEU A 52 -10.00 -13.15 0.39
C LEU A 52 -9.73 -13.68 -1.01
N ARG A 53 -9.91 -12.84 -2.03
CA ARG A 53 -9.51 -13.12 -3.41
C ARG A 53 -8.23 -12.34 -3.72
N LEU A 54 -7.15 -13.02 -4.10
CA LEU A 54 -5.92 -12.36 -4.54
C LEU A 54 -5.85 -12.36 -6.07
N ALA A 55 -5.51 -11.22 -6.68
CA ALA A 55 -5.18 -11.18 -8.09
C ALA A 55 -3.92 -12.01 -8.35
N ARG A 56 -4.10 -13.15 -9.02
CA ARG A 56 -3.02 -14.13 -9.21
C ARG A 56 -2.03 -13.63 -10.27
N PRO A 57 -0.72 -13.60 -9.97
CA PRO A 57 0.31 -13.34 -10.96
C PRO A 57 0.25 -14.35 -12.12
N LEU A 58 0.57 -13.90 -13.33
CA LEU A 58 0.60 -14.75 -14.52
C LEU A 58 2.03 -14.93 -14.99
N ARG A 59 2.43 -16.20 -15.18
CA ARG A 59 3.68 -16.53 -15.87
C ARG A 59 3.52 -16.24 -17.35
N SER A 60 4.60 -15.79 -17.98
CA SER A 60 4.68 -15.76 -19.42
C SER A 60 4.70 -17.19 -20.00
N THR A 61 4.47 -17.29 -21.31
CA THR A 61 4.58 -18.56 -22.06
C THR A 61 5.96 -19.23 -21.97
N ASP A 62 7.00 -18.48 -21.60
CA ASP A 62 8.35 -18.99 -21.36
C ASP A 62 8.71 -19.10 -19.87
N GLY A 63 7.71 -19.01 -18.98
CA GLY A 63 7.84 -19.29 -17.55
C GLY A 63 8.33 -18.13 -16.66
N ARG A 64 8.62 -16.97 -17.25
CA ARG A 64 9.10 -15.77 -16.54
C ARG A 64 7.94 -14.96 -15.94
N TRP A 65 8.23 -14.25 -14.85
CA TRP A 65 7.29 -13.30 -14.25
C TRP A 65 7.33 -11.91 -14.88
N VAL A 66 8.49 -11.54 -15.43
CA VAL A 66 8.72 -10.24 -16.06
C VAL A 66 9.22 -10.43 -17.48
N VAL A 67 8.54 -9.81 -18.46
CA VAL A 67 8.90 -9.85 -19.87
C VAL A 67 8.96 -8.43 -20.43
N ALA A 68 10.14 -8.03 -20.89
CA ALA A 68 10.40 -6.72 -21.50
C ALA A 68 9.97 -5.54 -20.61
N GLY A 69 10.16 -5.65 -19.29
CA GLY A 69 9.78 -4.61 -18.32
C GLY A 69 8.30 -4.62 -17.93
N TRP A 70 7.57 -5.72 -18.17
CA TRP A 70 6.16 -5.85 -17.82
C TRP A 70 5.87 -7.11 -17.02
N SER A 71 4.94 -7.00 -16.09
CA SER A 71 4.35 -8.11 -15.34
C SER A 71 2.85 -8.19 -15.65
N ALA A 72 2.25 -9.33 -15.28
CA ALA A 72 0.85 -9.59 -15.52
C ALA A 72 0.19 -10.24 -14.29
N THR A 73 -1.05 -9.86 -14.02
CA THR A 73 -1.93 -10.53 -13.05
C THR A 73 -3.27 -10.86 -13.70
N ARG A 74 -3.98 -11.83 -13.13
CA ARG A 74 -5.37 -12.12 -13.50
C ARG A 74 -6.27 -11.03 -12.93
N HIS A 75 -7.12 -10.49 -13.79
CA HIS A 75 -8.17 -9.58 -13.40
C HIS A 75 -9.12 -10.24 -12.39
N ILE A 76 -9.50 -9.50 -11.37
CA ILE A 76 -10.50 -9.92 -10.39
C ILE A 76 -11.65 -8.92 -10.41
N ALA A 77 -12.88 -9.41 -10.34
CA ALA A 77 -14.06 -8.57 -10.35
C ALA A 77 -14.16 -7.72 -9.07
N GLY A 78 -14.79 -6.55 -9.23
CA GLY A 78 -15.13 -5.64 -8.15
C GLY A 78 -14.56 -4.24 -8.36
N GLN A 79 -14.88 -3.36 -7.42
CA GLN A 79 -14.42 -1.98 -7.39
C GLN A 79 -14.14 -1.53 -5.95
N PRO A 80 -13.30 -0.51 -5.74
CA PRO A 80 -13.15 0.09 -4.42
C PRO A 80 -14.48 0.68 -3.93
N GLU A 81 -14.76 0.52 -2.64
CA GLU A 81 -15.94 1.09 -1.97
C GLU A 81 -15.50 1.76 -0.65
N SER A 82 -16.30 2.71 -0.15
CA SER A 82 -16.05 3.42 1.13
C SER A 82 -16.32 2.55 2.38
N ARG A 83 -15.82 1.29 2.38
CA ARG A 83 -15.93 0.30 3.45
C ARG A 83 -14.67 0.28 4.31
N HIS A 84 -14.28 1.44 4.85
CA HIS A 84 -12.96 1.66 5.46
C HIS A 84 -12.61 0.66 6.57
N ASP A 85 -13.53 0.40 7.50
CA ASP A 85 -13.34 -0.57 8.58
C ASP A 85 -13.10 -1.99 8.02
N GLU A 86 -13.77 -2.37 6.94
CA GLU A 86 -13.56 -3.67 6.32
C GLU A 86 -12.23 -3.76 5.58
N VAL A 87 -11.76 -2.68 4.97
CA VAL A 87 -10.42 -2.61 4.38
C VAL A 87 -9.35 -2.81 5.46
N ILE A 88 -9.53 -2.24 6.67
CA ILE A 88 -8.63 -2.50 7.80
C ILE A 88 -8.71 -3.98 8.23
N SER A 89 -9.90 -4.56 8.33
CA SER A 89 -10.08 -5.99 8.61
C SER A 89 -9.41 -6.90 7.56
N VAL A 90 -9.51 -6.55 6.27
CA VAL A 90 -8.82 -7.23 5.16
C VAL A 90 -7.31 -7.16 5.33
N SER A 91 -6.78 -5.99 5.72
CA SER A 91 -5.35 -5.78 5.99
C SER A 91 -4.82 -6.73 7.06
N LEU A 92 -5.51 -6.79 8.22
CA LEU A 92 -5.11 -7.66 9.33
C LEU A 92 -5.18 -9.15 8.95
N ARG A 93 -6.21 -9.56 8.20
CA ARG A 93 -6.32 -10.94 7.68
C ARG A 93 -5.19 -11.30 6.72
N LEU A 94 -4.87 -10.40 5.79
CA LEU A 94 -3.73 -10.57 4.89
C LEU A 94 -2.43 -10.74 5.69
N HIS A 95 -2.18 -9.89 6.69
CA HIS A 95 -0.92 -9.93 7.43
C HIS A 95 -0.81 -11.11 8.39
N ALA A 96 -1.93 -11.64 8.90
CA ALA A 96 -1.92 -12.92 9.60
C ALA A 96 -1.39 -14.06 8.71
N ALA A 97 -1.70 -14.04 7.40
CA ALA A 97 -1.23 -15.05 6.45
C ALA A 97 0.22 -14.83 5.97
N THR A 98 0.80 -13.64 6.20
CA THR A 98 2.18 -13.33 5.77
C THR A 98 3.21 -13.38 6.90
N VAL A 99 2.81 -13.72 8.14
CA VAL A 99 3.68 -13.68 9.33
C VAL A 99 4.92 -14.58 9.23
N GLU A 100 4.81 -15.74 8.58
CA GLU A 100 5.90 -16.70 8.41
C GLU A 100 6.80 -16.39 7.20
N LEU A 101 6.44 -15.40 6.39
CA LEU A 101 7.24 -15.00 5.25
C LEU A 101 8.48 -14.21 5.70
N ARG A 102 9.62 -14.57 5.10
CA ARG A 102 10.90 -13.93 5.39
C ARG A 102 10.96 -12.52 4.81
N ARG A 103 11.78 -11.66 5.42
CA ARG A 103 12.08 -10.33 4.91
C ARG A 103 12.75 -10.44 3.54
N PRO A 104 12.22 -9.79 2.49
CA PRO A 104 12.84 -9.83 1.17
C PRO A 104 14.09 -8.94 1.10
N ASP A 105 15.17 -9.44 0.51
CA ASP A 105 16.47 -8.74 0.44
C ASP A 105 16.39 -7.43 -0.35
N PHE A 106 15.51 -7.33 -1.35
CA PHE A 106 15.39 -6.11 -2.17
C PHE A 106 14.88 -4.90 -1.37
N LEU A 107 14.20 -5.09 -0.23
CA LEU A 107 13.68 -3.98 0.57
C LEU A 107 14.78 -3.02 1.06
N ASP A 108 15.98 -3.54 1.33
CA ASP A 108 17.13 -2.73 1.73
C ASP A 108 17.71 -1.94 0.55
N ALA A 109 17.56 -2.44 -0.67
CA ALA A 109 18.09 -1.80 -1.88
C ALA A 109 17.17 -0.71 -2.45
N ARG A 110 15.88 -0.68 -2.07
CA ARG A 110 14.90 0.29 -2.57
C ARG A 110 15.31 1.73 -2.29
N LYS A 111 15.17 2.62 -3.28
CA LYS A 111 15.51 4.06 -3.15
C LYS A 111 14.42 4.96 -3.71
N ASP A 112 13.27 4.40 -4.04
CA ASP A 112 12.10 5.16 -4.47
C ASP A 112 11.57 6.06 -3.35
N ILE A 113 10.75 7.04 -3.73
CA ILE A 113 10.14 8.00 -2.81
C ILE A 113 9.43 7.29 -1.64
N SER A 114 8.71 6.20 -1.91
CA SER A 114 7.97 5.48 -0.89
C SER A 114 8.90 4.78 0.10
N ALA A 115 10.00 4.21 -0.36
CA ALA A 115 11.02 3.61 0.52
C ALA A 115 11.76 4.66 1.37
N ILE A 116 12.04 5.85 0.82
CA ILE A 116 12.62 6.96 1.59
C ILE A 116 11.61 7.45 2.63
N ALA A 117 10.37 7.69 2.24
CA ALA A 117 9.31 8.15 3.13
C ALA A 117 9.03 7.18 4.28
N ASP A 118 9.07 5.88 4.01
CA ASP A 118 8.94 4.84 5.03
C ASP A 118 10.09 4.91 6.05
N ARG A 119 11.35 4.89 5.60
CA ARG A 119 12.50 5.05 6.51
C ARG A 119 12.44 6.35 7.32
N MET A 120 12.03 7.45 6.68
CA MET A 120 11.83 8.73 7.37
C MET A 120 10.75 8.66 8.44
N ALA A 121 9.60 8.03 8.17
CA ALA A 121 8.53 7.86 9.15
C ALA A 121 8.99 7.08 10.39
N TRP A 122 9.91 6.14 10.20
CA TRP A 122 10.50 5.32 11.25
C TRP A 122 11.74 5.92 11.92
N GLY A 123 12.24 7.05 11.43
CA GLY A 123 13.46 7.70 11.95
C GLY A 123 14.74 6.95 11.57
N GLU A 124 14.69 6.13 10.52
CA GLU A 124 15.80 5.33 9.99
C GLU A 124 16.58 6.08 8.90
N ALA A 125 16.02 7.19 8.39
CA ALA A 125 16.67 8.06 7.42
C ALA A 125 16.18 9.50 7.57
N ASP A 126 17.03 10.44 7.17
CA ASP A 126 16.68 11.85 7.08
C ASP A 126 16.81 12.32 5.61
N SER A 127 15.84 13.11 5.17
CA SER A 127 15.88 13.78 3.87
C SER A 127 15.26 15.16 4.00
N ARG A 128 15.67 16.08 3.11
CA ARG A 128 15.13 17.44 3.09
C ARG A 128 13.72 17.40 2.50
N LEU A 129 12.73 17.67 3.35
CA LEU A 129 11.35 17.87 2.93
C LEU A 129 11.09 19.34 2.60
N VAL A 130 10.30 19.60 1.55
CA VAL A 130 9.86 20.95 1.21
C VAL A 130 8.93 21.45 2.32
N PRO A 131 9.26 22.56 3.03
CA PRO A 131 8.50 23.01 4.20
C PRO A 131 7.00 23.21 3.94
N ASP A 132 6.65 23.81 2.79
CA ASP A 132 5.27 24.14 2.39
C ASP A 132 4.48 22.94 1.84
N LEU A 133 5.13 21.81 1.56
CA LEU A 133 4.48 20.59 1.05
C LEU A 133 4.31 19.52 2.15
N GLY A 134 4.22 19.95 3.42
CA GLY A 134 4.07 19.08 4.58
C GLY A 134 5.36 18.88 5.40
N GLY A 135 6.50 19.40 4.95
CA GLY A 135 7.78 19.27 5.65
C GLY A 135 7.79 19.90 7.05
N ARG A 136 7.10 21.04 7.25
CA ARG A 136 6.97 21.64 8.59
C ARG A 136 6.17 20.75 9.54
N MET A 137 5.03 20.25 9.07
CA MET A 137 4.17 19.38 9.87
C MET A 137 4.87 18.06 10.21
N PHE A 138 5.58 17.49 9.23
CA PHE A 138 6.44 16.33 9.45
C PHE A 138 7.45 16.58 10.58
N ALA A 139 8.19 17.70 10.54
CA ALA A 139 9.21 18.00 11.55
C ALA A 139 8.62 18.11 12.97
N VAL A 140 7.45 18.75 13.11
CA VAL A 140 6.75 18.86 14.40
C VAL A 140 6.32 17.48 14.90
N LEU A 141 5.62 16.71 14.08
CA LEU A 141 5.07 15.41 14.46
C LEU A 141 6.14 14.34 14.69
N ALA A 142 7.26 14.42 13.96
CA ALA A 142 8.39 13.49 14.10
C ALA A 142 8.98 13.48 15.51
N SER A 143 8.87 14.60 16.24
CA SER A 143 9.31 14.72 17.63
C SER A 143 8.44 13.91 18.61
N SER A 144 7.20 13.58 18.24
CA SER A 144 6.26 12.80 19.07
C SER A 144 6.43 11.28 18.92
N ARG A 145 7.42 10.84 18.14
CA ARG A 145 7.73 9.41 18.01
C ARG A 145 8.28 8.85 19.31
N ARG A 146 7.74 7.71 19.69
CA ARG A 146 8.24 6.87 20.78
C ARG A 146 8.76 5.55 20.21
N PRO A 147 9.73 4.88 20.88
CA PRO A 147 10.13 3.54 20.52
C PRO A 147 8.92 2.59 20.53
N THR A 148 8.90 1.64 19.59
CA THR A 148 7.86 0.60 19.50
C THR A 148 8.49 -0.76 19.77
N ARG A 149 7.72 -1.67 20.39
CA ARG A 149 8.13 -3.07 20.61
C ARG A 149 7.42 -4.03 19.67
N LEU A 150 6.54 -3.53 18.81
CA LEU A 150 5.83 -4.36 17.84
C LEU A 150 6.81 -5.02 16.88
N ARG A 151 6.53 -6.29 16.56
CA ARG A 151 7.35 -7.08 15.65
C ARG A 151 7.06 -6.67 14.22
N SER A 152 8.11 -6.27 13.48
CA SER A 152 8.01 -6.10 12.04
C SER A 152 7.91 -7.45 11.32
N GLN A 153 7.08 -7.49 10.29
CA GLN A 153 6.92 -8.62 9.37
C GLN A 153 6.63 -8.08 7.96
N LEU A 154 6.41 -8.99 7.01
CA LEU A 154 5.95 -8.61 5.69
C LEU A 154 4.51 -8.10 5.76
N VAL A 155 4.30 -6.86 5.29
CA VAL A 155 2.98 -6.22 5.20
C VAL A 155 2.79 -5.56 3.83
N HIS A 156 1.54 -5.32 3.46
CA HIS A 156 1.17 -4.52 2.31
C HIS A 156 0.92 -3.07 2.74
N GLY A 157 1.71 -2.13 2.25
CA GLY A 157 1.67 -0.72 2.68
C GLY A 157 0.78 0.22 1.86
N ASP A 158 -0.15 -0.30 1.05
CA ASP A 158 -0.95 0.52 0.12
C ASP A 158 -2.29 -0.17 -0.23
N LEU A 159 -3.01 -0.67 0.78
CA LEU A 159 -4.28 -1.37 0.53
C LEU A 159 -5.46 -0.44 0.26
N PHE A 160 -5.37 0.83 0.63
CA PHE A 160 -6.41 1.81 0.34
C PHE A 160 -6.54 2.01 -1.17
N GLY A 161 -7.71 1.76 -1.74
CA GLY A 161 -7.94 1.77 -3.20
C GLY A 161 -7.53 0.48 -3.93
N ASN A 162 -6.82 -0.44 -3.28
CA ASN A 162 -6.41 -1.73 -3.83
C ASN A 162 -7.25 -2.93 -3.33
N VAL A 163 -8.28 -2.65 -2.51
CA VAL A 163 -9.31 -3.63 -2.12
C VAL A 163 -10.56 -3.45 -2.97
N LEU A 164 -11.04 -4.54 -3.57
CA LEU A 164 -12.17 -4.59 -4.50
C LEU A 164 -13.33 -5.38 -3.91
N PHE A 165 -14.51 -4.78 -3.91
CA PHE A 165 -15.75 -5.40 -3.46
C PHE A 165 -16.62 -5.77 -4.67
N ALA A 166 -17.25 -6.94 -4.64
CA ALA A 166 -18.03 -7.50 -5.75
C ALA A 166 -19.28 -8.21 -5.21
N GLY A 167 -20.30 -7.43 -4.86
CA GLY A 167 -21.52 -7.94 -4.24
C GLY A 167 -21.22 -8.72 -2.96
N ASN A 168 -21.68 -9.97 -2.88
CA ASN A 168 -21.47 -10.87 -1.73
C ASN A 168 -20.17 -11.69 -1.82
N ALA A 169 -19.35 -11.51 -2.86
CA ALA A 169 -18.07 -12.21 -2.94
C ALA A 169 -17.11 -11.71 -1.85
N PRO A 170 -16.18 -12.55 -1.38
CA PRO A 170 -15.13 -12.11 -0.47
C PRO A 170 -14.35 -10.90 -1.04
N PRO A 171 -13.81 -9.99 -0.21
CA PRO A 171 -13.00 -8.87 -0.70
C PRO A 171 -11.81 -9.33 -1.54
N GLY A 172 -11.53 -8.58 -2.60
CA GLY A 172 -10.43 -8.85 -3.53
C GLY A 172 -9.26 -7.90 -3.31
N ILE A 173 -8.02 -8.36 -3.48
CA ILE A 173 -6.81 -7.53 -3.45
C ILE A 173 -6.13 -7.63 -4.82
N MET A 174 -5.92 -6.49 -5.47
CA MET A 174 -5.44 -6.45 -6.86
C MET A 174 -3.93 -6.22 -7.02
N ASP A 175 -3.25 -5.78 -5.98
CA ASP A 175 -1.81 -5.50 -5.95
C ASP A 175 -1.18 -5.89 -4.61
N PHE A 176 0.15 -5.94 -4.57
CA PHE A 176 0.90 -6.16 -3.34
C PHE A 176 2.14 -5.29 -3.30
N THR A 177 2.14 -4.29 -2.41
CA THR A 177 3.28 -3.39 -2.20
C THR A 177 3.99 -3.75 -0.89
N PRO A 178 5.13 -4.47 -0.95
CA PRO A 178 5.77 -5.05 0.22
C PRO A 178 6.51 -4.02 1.07
N TYR A 179 6.31 -4.11 2.39
CA TYR A 179 7.06 -3.39 3.42
C TYR A 179 7.41 -4.36 4.57
N TRP A 180 8.40 -3.99 5.38
CA TRP A 180 8.79 -4.75 6.57
C TRP A 180 8.51 -3.98 7.85
N ARG A 181 7.24 -3.97 8.28
CA ARG A 181 6.70 -3.16 9.38
C ARG A 181 5.66 -3.96 10.19
N PRO A 182 5.23 -3.50 11.37
CA PRO A 182 4.12 -4.14 12.08
C PRO A 182 2.81 -4.11 11.26
N PRO A 183 1.96 -5.14 11.34
CA PRO A 183 0.64 -5.16 10.68
C PRO A 183 -0.23 -3.95 11.04
N GLU A 184 -0.14 -3.49 12.29
CA GLU A 184 -0.86 -2.32 12.79
C GLU A 184 -0.45 -1.04 12.06
N TRP A 185 0.80 -0.93 11.60
CA TRP A 185 1.22 0.20 10.77
C TRP A 185 0.50 0.20 9.42
N ALA A 186 0.38 -0.95 8.77
CA ALA A 186 -0.33 -1.05 7.49
C ALA A 186 -1.84 -0.78 7.65
N ALA A 187 -2.45 -1.23 8.76
CA ALA A 187 -3.80 -0.82 9.15
C ALA A 187 -3.90 0.70 9.36
N ALA A 188 -2.92 1.32 10.00
CA ALA A 188 -2.88 2.76 10.23
C ALA A 188 -2.71 3.57 8.94
N VAL A 189 -1.97 3.06 7.95
CA VAL A 189 -1.88 3.68 6.61
C VAL A 189 -3.26 3.77 5.99
N ILE A 190 -4.05 2.68 6.01
CA ILE A 190 -5.43 2.69 5.50
C ILE A 190 -6.29 3.73 6.25
N ALA A 191 -6.17 3.82 7.57
CA ALA A 191 -6.93 4.80 8.35
C ALA A 191 -6.55 6.24 7.96
N VAL A 192 -5.26 6.55 7.84
CA VAL A 192 -4.78 7.87 7.41
C VAL A 192 -5.27 8.20 6.00
N ASP A 193 -5.20 7.25 5.08
CA ASP A 193 -5.65 7.45 3.69
C ASP A 193 -7.16 7.67 3.59
N ALA A 194 -7.92 6.90 4.38
CA ALA A 194 -9.37 7.04 4.45
C ALA A 194 -9.79 8.39 5.02
N LEU A 195 -9.06 8.92 6.01
CA LEU A 195 -9.30 10.26 6.57
C LEU A 195 -8.88 11.37 5.59
N ALA A 196 -7.76 11.19 4.90
CA ALA A 196 -7.21 12.20 3.99
C ALA A 196 -7.97 12.29 2.67
N TRP A 197 -8.39 11.15 2.12
CA TRP A 197 -8.92 11.04 0.76
C TRP A 197 -10.19 10.20 0.64
N GLY A 198 -10.47 9.30 1.58
CA GLY A 198 -11.63 8.39 1.54
C GLY A 198 -12.93 8.92 2.15
N GLY A 199 -12.90 10.10 2.79
CA GLY A 199 -14.08 10.67 3.44
C GLY A 199 -14.49 9.96 4.73
N ALA A 200 -13.58 9.22 5.38
CA ALA A 200 -13.85 8.58 6.66
C ALA A 200 -14.16 9.60 7.77
N ASP A 201 -14.99 9.16 8.73
CA ASP A 201 -15.28 9.91 9.94
C ASP A 201 -14.17 9.79 10.99
N GLN A 202 -14.11 10.75 11.91
CA GLN A 202 -13.16 10.78 13.02
C GLN A 202 -13.26 9.55 13.95
N GLY A 203 -14.39 8.86 13.96
CA GLY A 203 -14.57 7.66 14.75
C GLY A 203 -13.75 6.47 14.25
N LEU A 204 -13.23 6.51 13.02
CA LEU A 204 -12.41 5.42 12.48
C LEU A 204 -11.18 5.15 13.36
N THR A 205 -10.46 6.19 13.80
CA THR A 205 -9.29 6.01 14.67
C THR A 205 -9.67 5.45 16.04
N LYS A 206 -10.86 5.81 16.54
CA LYS A 206 -11.39 5.36 17.84
C LYS A 206 -11.86 3.89 17.80
N ARG A 207 -12.52 3.47 16.72
CA ARG A 207 -13.00 2.07 16.55
C ARG A 207 -11.85 1.06 16.57
N TRP A 208 -10.69 1.43 16.05
CA TRP A 208 -9.49 0.59 15.97
C TRP A 208 -8.47 0.85 17.08
N ALA A 209 -8.82 1.63 18.11
CA ALA A 209 -7.93 1.95 19.23
C ALA A 209 -7.51 0.74 20.09
N HIS A 210 -8.15 -0.41 19.89
CA HIS A 210 -7.76 -1.68 20.53
C HIS A 210 -6.50 -2.30 19.90
N LEU A 211 -6.04 -1.83 18.73
CA LEU A 211 -4.82 -2.31 18.12
C LEU A 211 -3.58 -1.93 18.96
N PRO A 212 -2.59 -2.81 19.09
CA PRO A 212 -1.37 -2.54 19.84
C PRO A 212 -0.64 -1.28 19.36
N GLU A 213 -0.23 -0.43 20.31
CA GLU A 213 0.49 0.82 20.05
C GLU A 213 -0.15 1.71 18.94
N TRP A 214 -1.46 1.62 18.75
CA TRP A 214 -2.20 2.24 17.66
C TRP A 214 -1.90 3.75 17.44
N PRO A 215 -1.81 4.58 18.49
CA PRO A 215 -1.42 5.98 18.32
C PRO A 215 -0.05 6.16 17.64
N GLN A 216 0.94 5.32 17.97
CA GLN A 216 2.26 5.39 17.34
C GLN A 216 2.26 4.86 15.91
N MET A 217 1.33 3.95 15.58
CA MET A 217 1.13 3.45 14.21
C MET A 217 0.46 4.50 13.33
N LEU A 218 -0.57 5.19 13.84
CA LEU A 218 -1.20 6.35 13.18
C LEU A 218 -0.19 7.47 12.94
N LEU A 219 0.63 7.81 13.95
CA LEU A 219 1.69 8.81 13.79
C LEU A 219 2.66 8.44 12.66
N ARG A 220 3.12 7.18 12.60
CA ARG A 220 4.05 6.71 11.56
C ARG A 220 3.41 6.65 10.19
N ALA A 221 2.15 6.24 10.09
CA ALA A 221 1.40 6.26 8.85
C ALA A 221 1.23 7.70 8.31
N LEU A 222 0.94 8.66 9.19
CA LEU A 222 0.82 10.07 8.84
C LEU A 222 2.17 10.65 8.40
N LEU A 223 3.25 10.39 9.15
CA LEU A 223 4.61 10.80 8.77
C LEU A 223 5.02 10.22 7.42
N TYR A 224 4.67 8.96 7.16
CA TYR A 224 4.91 8.30 5.88
C TYR A 224 4.21 9.03 4.73
N ARG A 225 2.91 9.31 4.85
CA ARG A 225 2.18 10.05 3.81
C ARG A 225 2.63 11.50 3.65
N LEU A 226 3.03 12.17 4.74
CA LEU A 226 3.62 13.52 4.68
C LEU A 226 4.96 13.54 3.95
N ALA A 227 5.86 12.59 4.26
CA ALA A 227 7.13 12.48 3.57
C ALA A 227 6.95 12.12 2.09
N MET A 228 6.05 11.17 1.78
CA MET A 228 5.69 10.85 0.39
C MET A 228 5.21 12.09 -0.36
N HIS A 229 4.26 12.84 0.22
CA HIS A 229 3.72 14.04 -0.38
C HIS A 229 4.83 15.09 -0.60
N ALA A 230 5.63 15.39 0.43
CA ALA A 230 6.67 16.41 0.35
C ALA A 230 7.82 16.07 -0.63
N LEU A 231 8.07 14.77 -0.88
CA LEU A 231 9.10 14.30 -1.80
C LEU A 231 8.60 14.13 -3.25
N HIS A 232 7.29 14.01 -3.45
CA HIS A 232 6.75 13.69 -4.77
C HIS A 232 6.69 14.92 -5.70
N PRO A 233 7.21 14.82 -6.95
CA PRO A 233 7.41 15.97 -7.82
C PRO A 233 6.13 16.64 -8.31
N ARG A 234 4.98 15.96 -8.20
CA ARG A 234 3.67 16.51 -8.59
C ARG A 234 2.86 17.08 -7.42
N SER A 235 3.42 17.08 -6.21
CA SER A 235 2.72 17.59 -5.03
C SER A 235 2.65 19.11 -5.03
N SER A 236 1.57 19.64 -4.48
CA SER A 236 1.33 21.07 -4.30
C SER A 236 0.69 21.34 -2.94
N ALA A 237 0.59 22.61 -2.54
CA ALA A 237 -0.12 22.99 -1.33
C ALA A 237 -1.60 22.56 -1.36
N GLN A 238 -2.23 22.55 -2.55
CA GLN A 238 -3.62 22.12 -2.72
C GLN A 238 -3.80 20.62 -2.45
N THR A 239 -2.82 19.79 -2.79
CA THR A 239 -2.89 18.34 -2.56
C THR A 239 -2.58 17.94 -1.12
N LEU A 240 -2.07 18.87 -0.29
CA LEU A 240 -1.77 18.65 1.12
C LEU A 240 -3.02 18.67 2.01
N THR A 241 -4.10 19.36 1.59
CA THR A 241 -5.27 19.64 2.44
C THR A 241 -5.89 18.39 3.08
N GLY A 242 -5.90 17.25 2.37
CA GLY A 242 -6.36 15.98 2.92
C GLY A 242 -5.50 15.50 4.10
N LEU A 243 -4.17 15.62 3.99
CA LEU A 243 -3.24 15.25 5.03
C LEU A 243 -3.27 16.23 6.21
N ASP A 244 -3.52 17.52 5.98
CA ASP A 244 -3.75 18.48 7.06
C ASP A 244 -4.96 18.07 7.90
N ARG A 245 -6.08 17.72 7.25
CA ARG A 245 -7.27 17.22 7.95
C ARG A 245 -6.99 15.92 8.71
N ALA A 246 -6.32 14.96 8.07
CA ALA A 246 -5.97 13.70 8.72
C ALA A 246 -5.06 13.92 9.93
N ALA A 247 -4.13 14.88 9.85
CA ALA A 247 -3.23 15.20 10.94
C ALA A 247 -3.96 15.69 12.19
N HIS A 248 -4.94 16.59 12.04
CA HIS A 248 -5.75 17.05 13.17
C HIS A 248 -6.47 15.89 13.86
N LEU A 249 -7.06 14.97 13.09
CA LEU A 249 -7.81 13.83 13.62
C LEU A 249 -6.92 12.75 14.25
N VAL A 250 -5.71 12.55 13.70
CA VAL A 250 -4.72 11.65 14.29
C VAL A 250 -4.18 12.22 15.60
N LEU A 251 -3.92 13.52 15.66
CA LEU A 251 -3.43 14.20 16.87
C LEU A 251 -4.41 14.07 18.05
N GLU A 252 -5.72 14.06 17.81
CA GLU A 252 -6.73 13.79 18.85
C GLU A 252 -6.68 12.36 19.40
N ALA A 253 -6.06 11.43 18.67
CA ALA A 253 -5.91 10.04 19.05
C ALA A 253 -4.52 9.70 19.65
N LEU A 254 -3.58 10.68 19.69
CA LEU A 254 -2.24 10.52 20.27
C LEU A 254 -2.21 10.68 21.79
#